data_AF-A0A931XBS4-F1
#
_entry.id   AF-A0A931XBS4-F1
#
_cell.length_a   1.000
_cell.length_b   1.000
_cell.length_c   1.000
_cell.angle_alpha   90.00
_cell.angle_beta   90.00
_cell.angle_gamma   90.00
#
_symmetry.space_group_name_H-M   'P 1'
#
loop_
_entity.id
_entity.type
_entity.pdbx_description
1 polymer ?
#
loop_
_entity_poly.entity_id
_entity_poly.type
_entity_poly.pdbx_seq_one_letter_code
_entity_poly.pdbx_strand_id
1 'polypeptide(L)'
;MATVLLFASGCGGSSGGASTAPAPSVTSLSITTPDNASMFAIGQAFTFTAAATMSNGATQPVSGTWGSDAPAVATASGNGDVRFVGAGEVTVFVDYAGVRGTKRVRGIPNFQGTWVGSYLIAGCEHSGAFAGVDFCREFPNNRVLPLSFVFTQTNDSVSGTASLGTLRSNQASGPIAMDGTLALPATYQDGTFTLTESWVLQSREPGRIAGRVLVIWRAAGASGEGRTAGELFNVNRTSTISVAPPAPGAAPRTIDDLVRAVRQPRS
;
A
#
# COMPACT_ATOMS: atom_id res chain seq x y z
N MET A 1 3.00 -93.00 47.36
CA MET A 1 3.56 -93.86 46.31
C MET A 1 3.35 -93.17 44.98
N ALA A 2 4.37 -93.24 44.12
CA ALA A 2 4.55 -92.44 42.91
C ALA A 2 3.56 -92.77 41.79
N THR A 3 3.18 -91.75 41.01
CA THR A 3 2.74 -91.88 39.62
C THR A 3 3.44 -90.80 38.79
N VAL A 4 4.08 -91.25 37.72
CA VAL A 4 4.91 -90.53 36.73
C VAL A 4 4.10 -90.37 35.42
N LEU A 5 4.57 -89.50 34.49
CA LEU A 5 4.27 -89.33 33.04
C LEU A 5 3.50 -88.04 32.66
N LEU A 6 3.80 -87.25 31.60
CA LEU A 6 4.96 -87.00 30.71
C LEU A 6 4.56 -85.89 29.64
N PHE A 7 5.54 -85.13 29.09
CA PHE A 7 5.54 -84.23 27.88
C PHE A 7 4.72 -82.90 27.90
N ALA A 8 5.06 -81.78 27.24
CA ALA A 8 5.94 -81.48 26.09
C ALA A 8 6.46 -80.03 26.09
N SER A 9 7.58 -79.82 25.39
CA SER A 9 8.19 -78.55 24.97
C SER A 9 7.33 -77.79 23.96
N GLY A 10 7.30 -76.46 24.07
CA GLY A 10 6.73 -75.55 23.08
C GLY A 10 7.43 -74.19 23.10
N CYS A 11 8.51 -74.09 22.33
CA CYS A 11 9.13 -72.82 21.97
C CYS A 11 8.24 -72.15 20.93
N GLY A 12 7.91 -70.87 21.12
CA GLY A 12 7.02 -70.14 20.22
C GLY A 12 7.21 -68.63 20.34
N GLY A 13 8.46 -68.19 20.19
CA GLY A 13 8.79 -66.78 20.00
C GLY A 13 8.11 -66.26 18.74
N SER A 14 6.95 -65.64 18.89
CA SER A 14 6.35 -64.80 17.86
C SER A 14 6.85 -63.38 18.08
N SER A 15 8.10 -63.13 17.71
CA SER A 15 8.54 -61.78 17.35
C SER A 15 7.76 -61.40 16.10
N GLY A 16 6.51 -60.96 16.30
CA GLY A 16 5.72 -60.30 15.27
C GLY A 16 6.51 -59.08 14.84
N GLY A 17 7.28 -59.22 13.76
CA GLY A 17 7.87 -58.10 13.07
C GLY A 17 6.71 -57.19 12.69
N ALA A 18 6.52 -56.12 13.46
CA ALA A 18 5.64 -55.04 13.07
C ALA A 18 6.18 -54.55 11.72
N SER A 19 5.53 -54.97 10.64
CA SER A 19 5.72 -54.41 9.32
C SER A 19 5.36 -52.94 9.45
N THR A 20 6.36 -52.11 9.72
CA THR A 20 6.22 -50.67 9.75
C THR A 20 5.88 -50.27 8.33
N ALA A 21 4.61 -49.94 8.10
CA ALA A 21 4.16 -49.39 6.83
C ALA A 21 5.10 -48.24 6.44
N PRO A 22 5.46 -48.09 5.14
CA PRO A 22 6.34 -47.02 4.70
C PRO A 22 5.86 -45.67 5.23
N ALA A 23 6.78 -44.86 5.73
CA ALA A 23 6.43 -43.51 6.18
C ALA A 23 5.80 -42.73 5.01
N PRO A 24 4.70 -41.98 5.24
CA PRO A 24 4.08 -41.17 4.19
C PRO A 24 5.09 -40.20 3.58
N SER A 25 5.02 -39.99 2.27
CA SER A 25 5.86 -39.03 1.54
C SER A 25 5.11 -37.72 1.28
N VAL A 26 5.83 -36.61 1.11
CA VAL A 26 5.23 -35.31 0.79
C VAL A 26 4.79 -35.30 -0.67
N THR A 27 3.54 -34.91 -0.93
CA THR A 27 2.97 -34.79 -2.28
C THR A 27 2.84 -33.34 -2.74
N SER A 28 2.54 -32.41 -1.83
CA SER A 28 2.44 -30.97 -2.14
C SER A 28 2.70 -30.10 -0.91
N LEU A 29 3.02 -28.83 -1.16
CA LEU A 29 3.20 -27.81 -0.12
C LEU A 29 2.23 -26.65 -0.36
N SER A 30 1.59 -26.20 0.72
CA SER A 30 0.76 -25.00 0.75
C SER A 30 1.37 -23.95 1.67
N ILE A 31 1.36 -22.69 1.23
CA ILE A 31 1.78 -21.54 2.04
C ILE A 31 0.54 -20.77 2.49
N THR A 32 0.45 -20.55 3.80
CA THR A 32 -0.58 -19.74 4.45
C THR A 32 -0.01 -18.40 4.85
N THR A 33 -0.77 -17.35 4.55
CA THR A 33 -0.42 -15.97 4.89
C THR A 33 -1.25 -15.48 6.07
N PRO A 34 -0.77 -14.49 6.85
CA PRO A 34 -1.57 -13.86 7.89
C PRO A 34 -2.89 -13.33 7.32
N ASP A 35 -3.99 -13.60 8.03
CA ASP A 35 -5.36 -13.22 7.66
C ASP A 35 -5.80 -13.66 6.25
N ASN A 36 -5.11 -14.64 5.66
CA ASN A 36 -5.25 -15.02 4.25
C ASN A 36 -5.06 -13.84 3.26
N ALA A 37 -4.35 -12.80 3.69
CA ALA A 37 -4.08 -11.62 2.87
C ALA A 37 -3.20 -11.97 1.68
N SER A 38 -3.42 -11.27 0.56
CA SER A 38 -2.58 -11.32 -0.64
C SER A 38 -1.72 -10.07 -0.82
N MET A 39 -1.94 -9.04 0.00
CA MET A 39 -1.32 -7.73 -0.12
C MET A 39 -0.78 -7.28 1.23
N PHE A 40 0.45 -6.78 1.24
CA PHE A 40 1.19 -6.52 2.46
C PHE A 40 1.86 -5.15 2.39
N ALA A 41 1.80 -4.42 3.51
CA ALA A 41 2.36 -3.08 3.58
C ALA A 41 3.90 -3.10 3.51
N ILE A 42 4.47 -2.24 2.66
CA ILE A 42 5.91 -2.01 2.60
C ILE A 42 6.45 -1.55 3.96
N GLY A 43 7.63 -2.04 4.33
CA GLY A 43 8.31 -1.73 5.58
C GLY A 43 7.88 -2.60 6.76
N GLN A 44 6.99 -3.57 6.55
CA GLN A 44 6.54 -4.53 7.57
C GLN A 44 7.08 -5.94 7.27
N ALA A 45 7.15 -6.76 8.31
CA ALA A 45 7.48 -8.17 8.22
C ALA A 45 6.28 -9.00 8.69
N PHE A 46 6.05 -10.12 8.00
CA PHE A 46 4.93 -11.02 8.22
C PHE A 46 5.43 -12.45 8.26
N THR A 47 4.98 -13.25 9.22
CA THR A 47 5.35 -14.66 9.29
C THR A 47 4.40 -15.48 8.44
N PHE A 48 4.94 -16.15 7.42
CA PHE A 48 4.20 -17.09 6.58
C PHE A 48 4.43 -18.50 7.11
N THR A 49 3.44 -19.38 6.97
CA THR A 49 3.54 -20.77 7.43
C THR A 49 3.37 -21.73 6.26
N ALA A 50 3.98 -22.92 6.38
CA ALA A 50 3.91 -23.96 5.37
C ALA A 50 3.26 -25.21 5.94
N ALA A 51 2.46 -25.88 5.12
CA ALA A 51 1.87 -27.18 5.42
C ALA A 51 2.17 -28.14 4.27
N ALA A 52 2.56 -29.37 4.61
CA ALA A 52 2.77 -30.46 3.66
C ALA A 52 1.54 -31.36 3.62
N THR A 53 1.05 -31.63 2.42
CA THR A 53 0.12 -32.74 2.18
C THR A 53 0.94 -33.99 1.95
N MET A 54 0.57 -35.07 2.64
CA MET A 54 1.26 -36.35 2.61
C MET A 54 0.53 -37.34 1.70
N SER A 55 1.20 -38.40 1.26
CA SER A 55 0.65 -39.43 0.37
C SER A 55 -0.53 -40.21 0.96
N ASN A 56 -0.71 -40.17 2.28
CA ASN A 56 -1.86 -40.73 2.99
C ASN A 56 -3.02 -39.72 3.14
N GLY A 57 -2.94 -38.55 2.51
CA GLY A 57 -3.92 -37.48 2.58
C GLY A 57 -3.84 -36.58 3.82
N ALA A 58 -2.99 -36.91 4.81
CA ALA A 58 -2.81 -36.06 5.99
C ALA A 58 -2.13 -34.74 5.61
N THR A 59 -2.45 -33.66 6.33
CA THR A 59 -1.75 -32.38 6.22
C THR A 59 -1.09 -32.05 7.55
N GLN A 60 0.17 -31.63 7.52
CA GLN A 60 0.92 -31.27 8.72
C GLN A 60 1.74 -29.99 8.52
N PRO A 61 1.90 -29.14 9.56
CA PRO A 61 2.78 -27.99 9.48
C PRO A 61 4.23 -28.44 9.29
N VAL A 62 4.99 -27.70 8.48
CA VAL A 62 6.40 -27.99 8.19
C VAL A 62 7.24 -26.72 8.24
N SER A 63 8.53 -26.89 8.50
CA SER A 63 9.55 -25.85 8.36
C SER A 63 10.47 -26.24 7.21
N GLY A 64 10.49 -25.43 6.16
CA GLY A 64 11.32 -25.64 4.97
C GLY A 64 12.28 -24.48 4.74
N THR A 65 12.98 -24.52 3.62
CA THR A 65 13.84 -23.42 3.19
C THR A 65 13.00 -22.41 2.40
N TRP A 66 12.87 -21.20 2.94
CA TRP A 66 12.08 -20.14 2.31
C TRP A 66 12.92 -19.28 1.36
N GLY A 67 12.26 -18.72 0.35
CA GLY A 67 12.88 -17.79 -0.59
C GLY A 67 11.86 -16.90 -1.30
N SER A 68 12.39 -15.98 -2.11
CA SER A 68 11.63 -15.00 -2.90
C SER A 68 12.25 -14.89 -4.29
N ASP A 69 11.40 -14.84 -5.33
CA ASP A 69 11.84 -14.61 -6.71
C ASP A 69 12.11 -13.13 -7.04
N ALA A 70 11.63 -12.20 -6.19
CA ALA A 70 11.82 -10.77 -6.34
C ALA A 70 12.25 -10.12 -5.00
N PRO A 71 13.53 -10.25 -4.60
CA PRO A 71 14.06 -9.67 -3.36
C PRO A 71 13.90 -8.14 -3.24
N ALA A 72 13.78 -7.42 -4.37
CA ALA A 72 13.50 -5.99 -4.39
C ALA A 72 12.06 -5.63 -3.99
N VAL A 73 11.14 -6.60 -3.97
CA VAL A 73 9.76 -6.45 -3.52
C VAL A 73 9.61 -7.02 -2.11
N ALA A 74 10.06 -8.26 -1.89
CA ALA A 74 10.04 -8.90 -0.58
C ALA A 74 11.22 -9.84 -0.37
N THR A 75 11.79 -9.85 0.83
CA THR A 75 12.80 -10.81 1.27
C THR A 75 12.18 -11.83 2.23
N ALA A 76 12.63 -13.08 2.16
CA ALA A 76 12.18 -14.13 3.07
C ALA A 76 13.36 -14.64 3.93
N SER A 77 13.16 -14.74 5.23
CA SER A 77 14.09 -15.38 6.16
C SER A 77 13.95 -16.90 6.09
N GLY A 78 14.97 -17.65 6.53
CA GLY A 78 14.92 -19.11 6.59
C GLY A 78 13.79 -19.68 7.47
N ASN A 79 13.18 -18.86 8.33
CA ASN A 79 12.09 -19.27 9.24
C ASN A 79 10.70 -18.88 8.72
N GLY A 80 10.59 -18.32 7.51
CA GLY A 80 9.31 -17.90 6.93
C GLY A 80 8.89 -16.47 7.27
N ASP A 81 9.80 -15.65 7.83
CA ASP A 81 9.52 -14.22 8.01
C ASP A 81 9.77 -13.49 6.69
N VAL A 82 8.69 -12.96 6.11
CA VAL A 82 8.69 -12.25 4.83
C VAL A 82 8.61 -10.75 5.08
N ARG A 83 9.63 -10.00 4.70
CA ARG A 83 9.68 -8.54 4.81
C ARG A 83 9.45 -7.89 3.45
N PHE A 84 8.45 -7.02 3.36
CA PHE A 84 8.17 -6.27 2.14
C PHE A 84 8.98 -4.98 2.13
N VAL A 85 9.74 -4.77 1.06
CA VAL A 85 10.69 -3.64 0.90
C VAL A 85 10.35 -2.76 -0.29
N GLY A 86 9.50 -3.23 -1.21
CA GLY A 86 9.11 -2.49 -2.41
C GLY A 86 7.69 -2.81 -2.86
N ALA A 87 7.17 -1.98 -3.76
CA ALA A 87 5.89 -2.21 -4.42
C ALA A 87 6.07 -3.21 -5.56
N GLY A 88 5.08 -4.08 -5.74
CA GLY A 88 5.08 -5.05 -6.85
C GLY A 88 4.61 -6.42 -6.41
N GLU A 89 4.50 -7.31 -7.39
CA GLU A 89 4.17 -8.72 -7.13
C GLU A 89 5.45 -9.54 -6.93
N VAL A 90 5.34 -10.56 -6.09
CA VAL A 90 6.43 -11.46 -5.74
C VAL A 90 5.87 -12.86 -5.49
N THR A 91 6.61 -13.88 -5.90
CA THR A 91 6.36 -15.26 -5.52
C THR A 91 7.29 -15.65 -4.37
N VAL A 92 6.71 -15.81 -3.19
CA VAL A 92 7.38 -16.43 -2.05
C VAL A 92 7.27 -17.94 -2.21
N PHE A 93 8.37 -18.65 -1.98
CA PHE A 93 8.41 -20.10 -2.07
C PHE A 93 9.02 -20.74 -0.82
N VAL A 94 8.69 -22.00 -0.61
CA VAL A 94 9.25 -22.85 0.43
C VAL A 94 9.60 -24.21 -0.16
N ASP A 95 10.82 -24.67 0.08
CA ASP A 95 11.31 -25.98 -0.31
C ASP A 95 11.35 -26.91 0.90
N TYR A 96 10.70 -28.07 0.81
CA TYR A 96 10.68 -29.08 1.85
C TYR A 96 10.59 -30.48 1.24
N ALA A 97 11.47 -31.39 1.66
CA ALA A 97 11.51 -32.77 1.18
C ALA A 97 11.57 -32.93 -0.36
N GLY A 98 12.26 -32.01 -1.06
CA GLY A 98 12.38 -32.01 -2.52
C GLY A 98 11.15 -31.49 -3.27
N VAL A 99 10.12 -31.04 -2.55
CA VAL A 99 8.92 -30.41 -3.11
C VAL A 99 8.99 -28.91 -2.87
N ARG A 100 8.48 -28.11 -3.83
CA ARG A 100 8.36 -26.65 -3.73
C ARG A 100 6.91 -26.23 -3.63
N GLY A 101 6.60 -25.43 -2.61
CA GLY A 101 5.34 -24.68 -2.49
C GLY A 101 5.55 -23.22 -2.88
N THR A 102 4.54 -22.58 -3.44
CA THR A 102 4.62 -21.18 -3.90
C THR A 102 3.38 -20.39 -3.51
N LYS A 103 3.56 -19.11 -3.19
CA LYS A 103 2.49 -18.15 -2.96
C LYS A 103 2.83 -16.83 -3.64
N ARG A 104 1.95 -16.40 -4.55
CA ARG A 104 2.01 -15.06 -5.12
C ARG A 104 1.35 -14.07 -4.16
N VAL A 105 2.07 -12.99 -3.85
CA VAL A 105 1.63 -11.90 -2.97
C VAL A 105 2.12 -10.58 -3.54
N ARG A 106 1.62 -9.46 -3.01
CA ARG A 106 1.97 -8.13 -3.48
C ARG A 106 2.41 -7.21 -2.34
N GLY A 107 3.55 -6.55 -2.52
CA GLY A 107 3.95 -5.41 -1.70
C GLY A 107 3.19 -4.18 -2.13
N ILE A 108 2.54 -3.49 -1.19
CA ILE A 108 1.79 -2.27 -1.43
C ILE A 108 2.22 -1.14 -0.50
N PRO A 109 2.36 0.11 -1.00
CA PRO A 109 2.45 1.27 -0.15
C PRO A 109 1.24 1.40 0.78
N ASN A 110 1.48 1.98 1.95
CA ASN A 110 0.42 2.34 2.89
C ASN A 110 0.19 3.86 2.80
N PHE A 111 -0.91 4.26 2.19
CA PHE A 111 -1.42 5.63 2.13
C PHE A 111 -2.44 5.94 3.24
N GLN A 112 -2.85 4.96 4.05
CA GLN A 112 -3.84 5.18 5.11
C GLN A 112 -3.38 6.21 6.14
N GLY A 113 -4.31 7.07 6.55
CA GLY A 113 -4.14 8.03 7.63
C GLY A 113 -4.17 9.48 7.17
N THR A 114 -3.62 10.35 8.01
CA THR A 114 -3.55 11.79 7.79
C THR A 114 -2.13 12.20 7.46
N TRP A 115 -2.00 13.05 6.46
CA TRP A 115 -0.72 13.50 5.92
C TRP A 115 -0.70 15.02 5.87
N VAL A 116 0.42 15.60 6.26
CA VAL A 116 0.62 17.05 6.24
C VAL A 116 1.99 17.34 5.63
N GLY A 117 2.04 18.36 4.79
CA GLY A 117 3.28 18.83 4.23
C GLY A 117 3.06 20.07 3.39
N SER A 118 3.86 20.21 2.35
CA SER A 118 3.74 21.31 1.41
C SER A 118 3.92 20.81 -0.01
N TYR A 119 3.65 21.67 -0.97
CA TYR A 119 4.10 21.51 -2.34
C TYR A 119 4.75 22.80 -2.81
N LEU A 120 5.73 22.68 -3.68
CA LEU A 120 6.32 23.80 -4.38
C LEU A 120 5.66 23.94 -5.76
N ILE A 121 5.45 25.17 -6.22
CA ILE A 121 5.04 25.43 -7.60
C ILE A 121 6.24 25.18 -8.52
N ALA A 122 6.12 24.20 -9.40
CA ALA A 122 7.13 23.86 -10.40
C ALA A 122 6.86 24.53 -11.75
N GLY A 123 5.62 24.92 -12.02
CA GLY A 123 5.23 25.64 -13.23
C GLY A 123 3.86 26.28 -13.09
N CYS A 124 3.66 27.39 -13.79
CA CYS A 124 2.36 28.05 -13.92
C CYS A 124 2.12 28.51 -15.35
N GLU A 125 0.91 28.29 -15.85
CA GLU A 125 0.41 28.84 -17.10
C GLU A 125 -0.95 29.49 -16.86
N HIS A 126 -1.29 30.53 -17.62
CA HIS A 126 -2.62 31.13 -17.57
C HIS A 126 -3.11 31.55 -18.95
N SER A 127 -4.42 31.68 -19.10
CA SER A 127 -5.06 32.12 -20.34
C SER A 127 -6.38 32.82 -20.07
N GLY A 128 -6.90 33.57 -21.06
CA GLY A 128 -8.18 34.27 -20.95
C GLY A 128 -8.23 35.23 -19.77
N ALA A 129 -9.31 35.17 -18.99
CA ALA A 129 -9.51 36.02 -17.82
C ALA A 129 -8.39 35.87 -16.77
N PHE A 130 -7.78 34.69 -16.66
CA PHE A 130 -6.67 34.43 -15.73
C PHE A 130 -5.38 35.17 -16.12
N ALA A 131 -5.18 35.40 -17.43
CA ALA A 131 -4.08 36.25 -17.90
C ALA A 131 -4.34 37.73 -17.58
N GLY A 132 -5.60 38.18 -17.70
CA GLY A 132 -5.99 39.56 -17.38
C GLY A 132 -5.78 39.97 -15.92
N VAL A 133 -5.77 39.00 -15.00
CA VAL A 133 -5.49 39.20 -13.57
C VAL A 133 -4.07 38.78 -13.17
N ASP A 134 -3.22 38.43 -14.14
CA ASP A 134 -1.85 37.95 -13.91
C ASP A 134 -1.77 36.81 -12.89
N PHE A 135 -2.57 35.76 -13.10
CA PHE A 135 -2.69 34.62 -12.18
C PHE A 135 -1.33 33.99 -11.81
N CYS A 136 -0.36 33.98 -12.72
CA CYS A 136 0.92 33.29 -12.48
C CYS A 136 1.90 34.12 -11.65
N ARG A 137 1.71 35.42 -11.54
CA ARG A 137 2.42 36.24 -10.54
C ARG A 137 2.14 35.80 -9.12
N GLU A 138 0.96 35.22 -8.89
CA GLU A 138 0.55 34.69 -7.59
C GLU A 138 0.95 33.23 -7.41
N PHE A 139 1.34 32.52 -8.47
CA PHE A 139 1.94 31.19 -8.37
C PHE A 139 3.30 31.16 -9.06
N PRO A 140 4.29 31.94 -8.57
CA PRO A 140 5.63 31.91 -9.13
C PRO A 140 6.29 30.57 -8.78
N ASN A 141 7.21 30.14 -9.64
CA ASN A 141 8.00 28.94 -9.41
C ASN A 141 8.73 29.01 -8.05
N ASN A 142 8.87 27.86 -7.39
CA ASN A 142 9.42 27.68 -6.04
C ASN A 142 8.57 28.28 -4.91
N ARG A 143 7.38 28.83 -5.16
CA ARG A 143 6.45 29.19 -4.09
C ARG A 143 6.01 27.92 -3.36
N VAL A 144 6.19 27.89 -2.04
CA VAL A 144 5.80 26.77 -1.18
C VAL A 144 4.42 27.04 -0.59
N LEU A 145 3.51 26.07 -0.74
CA LEU A 145 2.13 26.14 -0.29
C LEU A 145 1.77 24.92 0.56
N PRO A 146 0.95 25.08 1.61
CA PRO A 146 0.59 23.97 2.49
C PRO A 146 -0.36 23.00 1.79
N LEU A 147 -0.23 21.71 2.12
CA LEU A 147 -1.20 20.70 1.73
C LEU A 147 -1.48 19.72 2.87
N SER A 148 -2.62 19.05 2.78
CA SER A 148 -2.91 17.88 3.60
C SER A 148 -3.71 16.83 2.85
N PHE A 149 -3.58 15.57 3.28
CA PHE A 149 -4.42 14.48 2.84
C PHE A 149 -5.06 13.77 4.03
N VAL A 150 -6.26 13.26 3.82
CA VAL A 150 -6.91 12.32 4.73
C VAL A 150 -7.35 11.15 3.88
N PHE A 151 -6.71 10.00 4.06
CA PHE A 151 -6.89 8.82 3.22
C PHE A 151 -7.31 7.60 4.02
N THR A 152 -8.31 6.90 3.51
CA THR A 152 -8.65 5.54 3.90
C THR A 152 -8.21 4.61 2.79
N GLN A 153 -7.54 3.53 3.16
CA GLN A 153 -7.08 2.52 2.22
C GLN A 153 -7.71 1.18 2.57
N THR A 154 -8.15 0.47 1.53
CA THR A 154 -8.57 -0.93 1.61
C THR A 154 -7.89 -1.63 0.46
N ASN A 155 -6.91 -2.50 0.76
CA ASN A 155 -6.06 -3.15 -0.23
C ASN A 155 -5.36 -2.11 -1.11
N ASP A 156 -5.52 -2.17 -2.43
CA ASP A 156 -5.00 -1.18 -3.38
C ASP A 156 -5.99 -0.06 -3.70
N SER A 157 -7.15 0.01 -3.06
CA SER A 157 -8.06 1.14 -3.23
C SER A 157 -7.80 2.18 -2.15
N VAL A 158 -7.56 3.42 -2.57
CA VAL A 158 -7.47 4.58 -1.68
C VAL A 158 -8.62 5.52 -1.97
N SER A 159 -9.23 6.04 -0.90
CA SER A 159 -10.25 7.08 -0.96
C SER A 159 -9.99 8.13 0.10
N GLY A 160 -10.44 9.36 -0.12
CA GLY A 160 -10.25 10.43 0.86
C GLY A 160 -10.36 11.82 0.29
N THR A 161 -9.77 12.80 0.96
CA THR A 161 -9.75 14.19 0.51
C THR A 161 -8.34 14.73 0.46
N ALA A 162 -8.05 15.55 -0.54
CA ALA A 162 -6.87 16.39 -0.63
C ALA A 162 -7.24 17.83 -0.28
N SER A 163 -6.35 18.54 0.40
CA SER A 163 -6.54 19.96 0.68
C SER A 163 -5.32 20.76 0.23
N LEU A 164 -5.54 21.80 -0.56
CA LEU A 164 -4.56 22.81 -0.92
C LEU A 164 -4.78 24.02 0.00
N GLY A 165 -4.05 24.05 1.11
CA GLY A 165 -4.36 24.94 2.24
C GLY A 165 -5.74 24.66 2.82
N THR A 166 -6.64 25.64 2.71
CA THR A 166 -8.04 25.61 3.17
C THR A 166 -9.01 25.07 2.12
N LEU A 167 -8.58 25.00 0.84
CA LEU A 167 -9.40 24.46 -0.24
C LEU A 167 -9.41 22.94 -0.14
N ARG A 168 -10.53 22.38 0.31
CA ARG A 168 -10.68 20.94 0.51
C ARG A 168 -11.43 20.33 -0.66
N SER A 169 -10.77 19.42 -1.38
CA SER A 169 -11.39 18.68 -2.48
C SER A 169 -12.61 17.88 -2.02
N ASN A 170 -13.45 17.52 -2.98
CA ASN A 170 -14.42 16.45 -2.82
C ASN A 170 -13.72 15.10 -2.53
N GLN A 171 -14.53 14.07 -2.29
CA GLN A 171 -14.00 12.72 -2.10
C GLN A 171 -13.35 12.24 -3.40
N ALA A 172 -12.04 12.03 -3.34
CA ALA A 172 -11.22 11.45 -4.38
C ALA A 172 -11.05 9.95 -4.11
N SER A 173 -10.95 9.16 -5.16
CA SER A 173 -10.57 7.74 -5.06
C SER A 173 -9.76 7.31 -6.27
N GLY A 174 -8.82 6.40 -6.03
CA GLY A 174 -8.00 5.83 -7.09
C GLY A 174 -7.28 4.56 -6.64
N PRO A 175 -6.90 3.70 -7.59
CA PRO A 175 -6.14 2.49 -7.31
C PRO A 175 -4.64 2.79 -7.14
N ILE A 176 -3.98 1.97 -6.34
CA ILE A 176 -2.52 1.85 -6.30
C ILE A 176 -2.11 0.93 -7.44
N ALA A 177 -1.32 1.43 -8.39
CA ALA A 177 -0.76 0.68 -9.50
C ALA A 177 0.31 -0.32 -9.04
N MET A 178 0.69 -1.26 -9.91
CA MET A 178 1.66 -2.33 -9.58
C MET A 178 3.03 -1.79 -9.15
N ASP A 179 3.43 -0.63 -9.66
CA ASP A 179 4.66 0.07 -9.28
C ASP A 179 4.54 0.86 -7.95
N GLY A 180 3.37 0.81 -7.30
CA GLY A 180 3.09 1.54 -6.07
C GLY A 180 2.63 2.99 -6.28
N THR A 181 2.49 3.44 -7.53
CA THR A 181 1.99 4.77 -7.83
C THR A 181 0.49 4.85 -7.58
N LEU A 182 0.05 5.88 -6.87
CA LEU A 182 -1.36 6.18 -6.64
C LEU A 182 -1.77 7.39 -7.49
N ALA A 183 -2.66 7.18 -8.44
CA ALA A 183 -3.28 8.25 -9.22
C ALA A 183 -4.61 8.62 -8.59
N LEU A 184 -4.78 9.90 -8.22
CA LEU A 184 -5.96 10.40 -7.51
C LEU A 184 -6.52 11.63 -8.23
N PRO A 185 -7.63 11.50 -8.96
CA PRO A 185 -8.37 12.67 -9.42
C PRO A 185 -9.21 13.24 -8.27
N ALA A 186 -9.15 14.55 -8.08
CA ALA A 186 -9.97 15.26 -7.09
C ALA A 186 -10.50 16.56 -7.68
N THR A 187 -11.58 17.08 -7.11
CA THR A 187 -12.18 18.35 -7.55
C THR A 187 -12.60 19.18 -6.36
N TYR A 188 -12.22 20.45 -6.35
CA TYR A 188 -12.80 21.45 -5.44
C TYR A 188 -13.75 22.37 -6.22
N GLN A 189 -14.91 22.69 -5.64
CA GLN A 189 -15.87 23.64 -6.22
C GLN A 189 -16.59 24.45 -5.14
N ASP A 190 -16.81 25.75 -5.38
CA ASP A 190 -17.55 26.65 -4.49
C ASP A 190 -18.62 27.49 -5.21
N GLY A 191 -18.98 27.09 -6.43
CA GLY A 191 -19.90 27.82 -7.32
C GLY A 191 -19.24 28.96 -8.11
N THR A 192 -18.10 29.48 -7.65
CA THR A 192 -17.30 30.46 -8.40
C THR A 192 -16.15 29.77 -9.12
N PHE A 193 -15.38 28.95 -8.41
CA PHE A 193 -14.25 28.21 -8.95
C PHE A 193 -14.57 26.73 -9.07
N THR A 194 -13.95 26.12 -10.08
CA THR A 194 -13.74 24.68 -10.17
C THR A 194 -12.25 24.44 -10.32
N LEU A 195 -11.68 23.69 -9.38
CA LEU A 195 -10.32 23.21 -9.44
C LEU A 195 -10.38 21.73 -9.77
N THR A 196 -9.77 21.33 -10.88
CA THR A 196 -9.54 19.91 -11.20
C THR A 196 -8.11 19.57 -10.82
N GLU A 197 -7.97 18.67 -9.86
CA GLU A 197 -6.69 18.23 -9.33
C GLU A 197 -6.38 16.82 -9.84
N SER A 198 -5.16 16.63 -10.34
CA SER A 198 -4.65 15.33 -10.78
C SER A 198 -3.38 15.01 -10.00
N TRP A 199 -3.52 14.16 -9.00
CA TRP A 199 -2.43 13.74 -8.12
C TRP A 199 -1.77 12.46 -8.65
N VAL A 200 -0.45 12.41 -8.58
CA VAL A 200 0.34 11.20 -8.80
C VAL A 200 1.28 11.06 -7.61
N LEU A 201 0.97 10.13 -6.72
CA LEU A 201 1.60 9.96 -5.41
C LEU A 201 2.41 8.66 -5.35
N GLN A 202 3.49 8.66 -4.58
CA GLN A 202 4.31 7.50 -4.27
C GLN A 202 4.69 7.51 -2.77
N SER A 203 4.62 6.35 -2.12
CA SER A 203 5.10 6.16 -0.75
C SER A 203 6.04 4.97 -0.72
N ARG A 204 7.32 5.24 -1.03
CA ARG A 204 8.39 4.21 -1.06
C ARG A 204 8.92 3.91 0.34
N GLU A 205 8.81 4.89 1.24
CA GLU A 205 9.21 4.78 2.64
C GLU A 205 7.97 4.92 3.53
N PRO A 206 7.82 4.06 4.55
CA PRO A 206 6.71 4.17 5.50
C PRO A 206 6.63 5.58 6.10
N GLY A 207 5.44 6.17 6.05
CA GLY A 207 5.17 7.47 6.66
C GLY A 207 5.60 8.69 5.84
N ARG A 208 6.08 8.51 4.60
CA ARG A 208 6.37 9.61 3.66
C ARG A 208 5.61 9.47 2.35
N ILE A 209 5.13 10.59 1.81
CA ILE A 209 4.60 10.69 0.45
C ILE A 209 5.48 11.65 -0.35
N ALA A 210 5.81 11.23 -1.57
CA ALA A 210 6.31 12.09 -2.62
C ALA A 210 5.34 12.05 -3.80
N GLY A 211 5.43 13.01 -4.71
CA GLY A 211 4.57 13.03 -5.87
C GLY A 211 4.48 14.39 -6.52
N ARG A 212 3.48 14.51 -7.38
CA ARG A 212 3.15 15.75 -8.09
C ARG A 212 1.65 15.94 -8.15
N VAL A 213 1.26 17.19 -8.38
CA VAL A 213 -0.12 17.59 -8.64
C VAL A 213 -0.17 18.50 -9.86
N LEU A 214 -1.15 18.29 -10.72
CA LEU A 214 -1.59 19.29 -11.68
C LEU A 214 -2.92 19.86 -11.20
N VAL A 215 -3.03 21.17 -11.08
CA VAL A 215 -4.27 21.86 -10.70
C VAL A 215 -4.70 22.76 -11.85
N ILE A 216 -5.91 22.56 -12.35
CA ILE A 216 -6.54 23.39 -13.38
C ILE A 216 -7.64 24.22 -12.73
N TRP A 217 -7.50 25.54 -12.80
CA TRP A 217 -8.40 26.53 -12.23
C TRP A 217 -9.34 27.05 -13.30
N ARG A 218 -10.64 26.94 -13.04
CA ARG A 218 -11.70 27.52 -13.87
C ARG A 218 -12.61 28.37 -13.02
N ALA A 219 -13.09 29.48 -13.58
CA ALA A 219 -14.06 30.34 -12.93
C ALA A 219 -15.36 30.36 -13.74
N ALA A 220 -16.50 30.32 -13.05
CA ALA A 220 -17.82 30.37 -13.67
C ALA A 220 -17.99 31.66 -14.47
N GLY A 221 -18.36 31.54 -15.75
CA GLY A 221 -18.55 32.69 -16.65
C GLY A 221 -17.27 33.35 -17.15
N ALA A 222 -16.09 32.86 -16.76
CA ALA A 222 -14.80 33.35 -17.26
C ALA A 222 -14.27 32.47 -18.40
N SER A 223 -13.58 33.09 -19.36
CA SER A 223 -12.84 32.35 -20.40
C SER A 223 -11.43 32.01 -19.94
N GLY A 224 -10.87 30.94 -20.49
CA GLY A 224 -9.52 30.47 -20.16
C GLY A 224 -9.43 29.75 -18.82
N GLU A 225 -8.20 29.45 -18.42
CA GLU A 225 -7.88 28.71 -17.20
C GLU A 225 -6.50 29.09 -16.68
N GLY A 226 -6.33 28.98 -15.37
CA GLY A 226 -5.02 28.95 -14.72
C GLY A 226 -4.58 27.50 -14.53
N ARG A 227 -3.32 27.18 -14.78
CA ARG A 227 -2.74 25.87 -14.55
C ARG A 227 -1.55 26.00 -13.63
N THR A 228 -1.49 25.18 -12.60
CA THR A 228 -0.29 25.05 -11.75
C THR A 228 0.17 23.61 -11.70
N ALA A 229 1.46 23.40 -11.89
CA ALA A 229 2.13 22.14 -11.60
C ALA A 229 2.83 22.27 -10.25
N GLY A 230 2.59 21.31 -9.37
CA GLY A 230 3.17 21.26 -8.04
C GLY A 230 3.96 19.98 -7.79
N GLU A 231 5.07 20.10 -7.09
CA GLU A 231 5.83 18.96 -6.57
C GLU A 231 5.69 18.89 -5.06
N LEU A 232 5.36 17.71 -4.53
CA LEU A 232 5.17 17.51 -3.10
C LEU A 232 6.51 17.58 -2.37
N PHE A 233 6.49 18.24 -1.22
CA PHE A 233 7.66 18.53 -0.39
C PHE A 233 7.33 18.27 1.08
N ASN A 234 8.16 17.47 1.76
CA ASN A 234 8.04 17.17 3.20
C ASN A 234 6.63 16.69 3.63
N VAL A 235 5.97 15.84 2.83
CA VAL A 235 4.67 15.27 3.17
C VAL A 235 4.85 14.04 4.06
N ASN A 236 4.52 14.18 5.33
CA ASN A 236 4.70 13.16 6.36
C ASN A 236 3.36 12.73 6.96
N ARG A 237 3.27 11.47 7.36
CA ARG A 237 2.11 10.95 8.09
C ARG A 237 2.10 11.51 9.51
N THR A 238 1.00 12.16 9.89
CA THR A 238 0.79 12.72 11.23
C THR A 238 -0.15 11.85 12.07
N SER A 239 -0.98 11.04 11.44
CA SER A 239 -1.87 10.06 12.09
C SER A 239 -2.04 8.82 11.21
N THR A 240 -2.12 7.64 11.82
CA THR A 240 -2.47 6.38 11.13
C THR A 240 -3.98 6.20 10.96
N ILE A 241 -4.78 6.97 11.69
CA ILE A 241 -6.24 7.02 11.57
C ILE A 241 -6.61 8.16 10.64
N SER A 242 -7.56 7.91 9.75
CA SER A 242 -8.12 8.90 8.83
C SER A 242 -8.98 9.92 9.57
N VAL A 243 -8.34 10.92 10.18
CA VAL A 243 -9.04 12.04 10.86
C VAL A 243 -8.62 13.33 10.18
N ALA A 244 -9.58 14.25 9.99
CA ALA A 244 -9.25 15.58 9.52
C ALA A 244 -8.20 16.22 10.45
N PRO A 245 -7.05 16.68 9.93
CA PRO A 245 -6.09 17.37 10.77
C PRO A 245 -6.75 18.64 11.34
N PRO A 246 -6.35 19.09 12.55
CA PRO A 246 -6.78 20.38 13.04
C PRO A 246 -6.44 21.45 11.99
N ALA A 247 -7.36 22.40 11.78
CA ALA A 247 -7.18 23.46 10.82
C ALA A 247 -5.82 24.14 11.05
N PRO A 248 -5.00 24.35 10.00
CA PRO A 248 -3.74 25.06 10.16
C PRO A 248 -3.98 26.41 10.86
N GLY A 249 -3.11 26.77 11.82
CA GLY A 249 -3.05 28.14 12.31
C GLY A 249 -2.86 29.09 11.12
N ALA A 250 -3.51 30.25 11.16
CA ALA A 250 -3.67 31.19 10.04
C ALA A 250 -2.52 31.13 9.04
N ALA A 251 -2.78 30.57 7.86
CA ALA A 251 -1.79 30.54 6.80
C ALA A 251 -1.42 31.98 6.43
N PRO A 252 -0.13 32.29 6.18
CA PRO A 252 0.20 33.52 5.49
C PRO A 252 -0.58 33.55 4.17
N ARG A 253 -0.93 34.74 3.67
CA ARG A 253 -1.74 34.94 2.45
C ARG A 253 -1.34 34.01 1.32
N THR A 254 -2.09 32.93 1.05
CA THR A 254 -1.54 31.80 0.24
C THR A 254 -2.40 31.28 -0.89
N ILE A 255 -3.71 31.14 -0.74
CA ILE A 255 -4.59 30.72 -1.86
C ILE A 255 -5.95 31.43 -1.77
N ASP A 256 -6.49 31.55 -0.56
CA ASP A 256 -7.78 32.22 -0.31
C ASP A 256 -7.81 33.69 -0.73
N ASP A 257 -6.68 34.39 -0.60
CA ASP A 257 -6.59 35.79 -1.02
C ASP A 257 -6.60 35.94 -2.54
N LEU A 258 -6.05 34.97 -3.27
CA LEU A 258 -6.16 34.93 -4.73
C LEU A 258 -7.58 34.59 -5.16
N VAL A 259 -8.20 33.61 -4.51
CA VAL A 259 -9.63 33.31 -4.71
C VAL A 259 -10.46 34.58 -4.51
N ARG A 260 -10.14 35.40 -3.51
CA ARG A 260 -10.77 36.71 -3.29
C ARG A 260 -10.44 37.75 -4.37
N ALA A 261 -9.20 37.79 -4.85
CA ALA A 261 -8.78 38.75 -5.88
C ALA A 261 -9.45 38.47 -7.24
N VAL A 262 -9.58 37.21 -7.64
CA VAL A 262 -10.24 36.83 -8.90
C VAL A 262 -11.77 36.96 -8.79
N ARG A 263 -12.35 36.89 -7.58
CA ARG A 263 -13.78 37.17 -7.31
C ARG A 263 -14.19 38.63 -7.55
N GLN A 264 -13.26 39.58 -7.53
CA GLN A 264 -13.57 40.99 -7.76
C GLN A 264 -13.08 41.39 -9.15
N PRO A 265 -13.96 41.47 -10.17
CA PRO A 265 -13.56 42.09 -11.42
C PRO A 265 -13.12 43.53 -11.12
N ARG A 266 -11.95 43.92 -11.62
CA ARG A 266 -11.52 45.33 -11.55
C ARG A 266 -12.62 46.16 -12.23
N SER A 267 -13.31 46.97 -11.44
CA SER A 267 -14.26 47.99 -11.89
C SER A 267 -13.58 49.03 -12.77
#